data_AF-A0A7Y2IL64-F1
#
_entry.id   AF-A0A7Y2IL64-F1
#
_cell.length_a   1.000
_cell.length_b   1.000
_cell.length_c   1.000
_cell.angle_alpha   90.00
_cell.angle_beta   90.00
_cell.angle_gamma   90.00
#
_symmetry.space_group_name_H-M   'P 1'
#
loop_
_entity.id
_entity.type
_entity.pdbx_description
1 polymer ?
#
loop_
_entity_poly.entity_id
_entity_poly.type
_entity_poly.pdbx_seq_one_letter_code
_entity_poly.pdbx_strand_id
1 'polypeptide(L)'
;MLGERYAFDVAGIYNGVFAMKDRTTGSVWTHFDGTVIQGPLAGTGIKLDVVPTVHLRWSDWLAEYPESTVLDWYPEFVGRYGRTVEPGGGALRGQFANSLLNTDDRLDQNQLVVGAATDSGSSAYVLDDFNGLTVLNDSVGDEPVVVILDPSELFGLAYSATVDGQTIEFSVVGDEVVDPSGSVWDRTGQAISGPFASTQLDYVTSFVTEWYGWAAYNPETAIYGR
;
A
#
# COMPACT_ATOMS: atom_id res chain seq x y z
N MET A 1 -6.86 -6.88 -18.44
CA MET A 1 -5.96 -6.04 -19.26
C MET A 1 -4.87 -6.91 -19.87
N LEU A 2 -4.57 -6.76 -21.15
CA LEU A 2 -3.45 -7.44 -21.81
C LEU A 2 -2.20 -6.57 -21.66
N GLY A 3 -1.53 -6.64 -20.51
CA GLY A 3 -0.23 -6.04 -20.28
C GLY A 3 0.91 -6.93 -20.78
N GLU A 4 2.09 -6.35 -20.99
CA GLU A 4 3.31 -7.13 -21.24
C GLU A 4 3.74 -7.84 -19.95
N ARG A 5 4.06 -9.14 -20.05
CA ARG A 5 4.48 -9.93 -18.90
C ARG A 5 5.99 -9.91 -18.76
N TYR A 6 6.46 -9.33 -17.65
CA TYR A 6 7.85 -9.43 -17.21
C TYR A 6 8.03 -10.54 -16.17
N ALA A 7 9.22 -11.12 -16.12
CA ALA A 7 9.62 -12.10 -15.12
C ALA A 7 10.86 -11.59 -14.40
N PHE A 8 10.86 -11.63 -13.07
CA PHE A 8 11.86 -10.93 -12.26
C PHE A 8 12.73 -11.87 -11.45
N ASP A 9 13.97 -11.46 -11.25
CA ASP A 9 14.90 -11.97 -10.23
C ASP A 9 15.23 -10.87 -9.22
N VAL A 10 15.60 -11.24 -7.99
CA VAL A 10 16.14 -10.28 -7.02
C VAL A 10 17.48 -9.76 -7.53
N ALA A 11 17.60 -8.45 -7.70
CA ALA A 11 18.75 -7.77 -8.28
C ALA A 11 19.74 -7.23 -7.23
N GLY A 12 19.27 -7.05 -6.00
CA GLY A 12 20.01 -6.39 -4.93
C GLY A 12 19.08 -5.53 -4.07
N ILE A 13 19.66 -4.50 -3.47
CA ILE A 13 18.94 -3.55 -2.61
C ILE A 13 19.21 -2.14 -3.14
N TYR A 14 18.15 -1.35 -3.22
CA TYR A 14 18.14 0.04 -3.64
C TYR A 14 17.18 0.81 -2.75
N ASN A 15 17.62 1.97 -2.25
CA ASN A 15 16.81 2.88 -1.46
C ASN A 15 16.07 2.22 -0.28
N GLY A 16 16.77 1.38 0.48
CA GLY A 16 16.22 0.74 1.68
C GLY A 16 15.37 -0.50 1.43
N VAL A 17 15.14 -0.90 0.17
CA VAL A 17 14.29 -2.05 -0.17
C VAL A 17 14.91 -2.90 -1.30
N PHE A 18 14.37 -4.09 -1.56
CA PHE A 18 14.85 -4.92 -2.68
C PHE A 18 14.66 -4.23 -4.05
N ALA A 19 15.50 -4.58 -5.02
CA ALA A 19 15.33 -4.24 -6.43
C ALA A 19 15.09 -5.52 -7.25
N MET A 20 14.35 -5.38 -8.35
CA MET A 20 13.95 -6.49 -9.21
C MET A 20 14.54 -6.32 -10.60
N LYS A 21 15.24 -7.34 -11.13
CA LYS A 21 15.75 -7.32 -12.51
C LYS A 21 14.83 -8.16 -13.38
N ASP A 22 14.29 -7.59 -14.44
CA ASP A 22 13.50 -8.36 -15.40
C ASP A 22 14.40 -9.18 -16.34
N ARG A 23 14.01 -10.43 -16.59
CA ARG A 23 14.76 -11.38 -17.42
C ARG A 23 14.69 -11.09 -18.91
N THR A 24 13.68 -10.34 -19.35
CA THR A 24 13.39 -10.11 -20.77
C THR A 24 14.32 -9.06 -21.35
N THR A 25 14.46 -7.93 -20.67
CA THR A 25 15.22 -6.76 -21.10
C THR A 25 16.49 -6.55 -20.28
N GLY A 26 16.55 -7.13 -19.08
CA GLY A 26 17.63 -6.90 -18.14
C GLY A 26 17.54 -5.55 -17.42
N SER A 27 16.40 -4.87 -17.50
CA SER A 27 16.16 -3.62 -16.75
C SER A 27 15.92 -3.93 -15.28
N VAL A 28 16.26 -2.96 -14.42
CA VAL A 28 16.11 -3.04 -12.97
C VAL A 28 15.02 -2.08 -12.55
N TRP A 29 14.12 -2.59 -11.73
CA TRP A 29 12.89 -1.97 -11.28
C TRP A 29 12.88 -1.91 -9.76
N THR A 30 12.22 -0.90 -9.21
CA THR A 30 11.85 -0.86 -7.81
C THR A 30 10.58 -1.71 -7.63
N HIS A 31 10.45 -2.45 -6.53
CA HIS A 31 9.16 -3.07 -6.18
C HIS A 31 8.23 -2.08 -5.46
N PHE A 32 8.79 -0.98 -4.94
CA PHE A 32 8.07 -0.01 -4.14
C PHE A 32 7.03 0.77 -4.96
N ASP A 33 7.44 1.36 -6.07
CA ASP A 33 6.58 2.13 -6.95
C ASP A 33 6.56 1.59 -8.39
N GLY A 34 7.36 0.57 -8.74
CA GLY A 34 7.34 -0.01 -10.08
C GLY A 34 8.13 0.78 -11.13
N THR A 35 8.98 1.72 -10.72
CA THR A 35 9.79 2.55 -11.63
C THR A 35 11.03 1.80 -12.12
N VAL A 36 11.41 2.00 -13.39
CA VAL A 36 12.69 1.50 -13.94
C VAL A 36 13.84 2.40 -13.51
N ILE A 37 14.80 1.86 -12.76
CA ILE A 37 15.96 2.62 -12.24
C ILE A 37 17.24 2.41 -13.06
N GLN A 38 17.34 1.30 -13.81
CA GLN A 38 18.53 1.01 -14.62
C GLN A 38 18.19 0.10 -15.81
N GLY A 39 18.97 0.19 -16.89
CA GLY A 39 18.91 -0.73 -18.02
C GLY A 39 18.14 -0.17 -19.23
N PRO A 40 17.85 -1.02 -20.24
CA PRO A 40 17.32 -0.56 -21.53
C PRO A 40 15.99 0.21 -21.47
N LEU A 41 15.15 -0.05 -20.46
CA LEU A 41 13.87 0.63 -20.29
C LEU A 41 13.95 1.89 -19.41
N ALA A 42 15.11 2.19 -18.81
CA ALA A 42 15.26 3.36 -17.95
C ALA A 42 15.05 4.66 -18.73
N GLY A 43 14.25 5.57 -18.16
CA GLY A 43 13.95 6.87 -18.78
C GLY A 43 12.95 6.82 -19.94
N THR A 44 12.35 5.67 -20.24
CA THR A 44 11.31 5.55 -21.29
C THR A 44 9.93 6.00 -20.82
N GLY A 45 9.73 6.18 -19.52
CA GLY A 45 8.44 6.46 -18.89
C GLY A 45 7.60 5.21 -18.57
N ILE A 46 8.10 4.02 -18.89
CA ILE A 46 7.43 2.76 -18.51
C ILE A 46 7.55 2.56 -17.00
N LYS A 47 6.43 2.17 -16.38
CA LYS A 47 6.28 1.88 -14.95
C LYS A 47 5.35 0.68 -14.79
N LEU A 48 5.52 -0.11 -13.73
CA LEU A 48 4.56 -1.14 -13.35
C LEU A 48 3.37 -0.50 -12.63
N ASP A 49 2.16 -0.93 -12.99
CA ASP A 49 0.97 -0.54 -12.25
C ASP A 49 0.99 -1.22 -10.87
N VAL A 50 0.92 -0.40 -9.81
CA VAL A 50 0.75 -0.91 -8.45
C VAL A 50 -0.71 -1.32 -8.29
N VAL A 51 -0.94 -2.58 -7.92
CA VAL A 51 -2.27 -3.09 -7.62
C VAL A 51 -2.53 -3.03 -6.11
N PRO A 52 -3.78 -2.79 -5.66
CA PRO A 52 -4.10 -2.77 -4.24
C PRO A 52 -3.71 -4.09 -3.60
N THR A 53 -2.96 -4.01 -2.51
CA THR A 53 -2.55 -5.17 -1.71
C THR A 53 -3.13 -5.01 -0.32
N VAL A 54 -3.89 -6.01 0.12
CA VAL A 54 -4.57 -5.99 1.41
C VAL A 54 -3.85 -6.87 2.42
N HIS A 55 -3.66 -6.37 3.64
CA HIS A 55 -3.37 -7.20 4.80
C HIS A 55 -4.68 -7.61 5.46
N LEU A 56 -4.76 -8.88 5.83
CA LEU A 56 -5.91 -9.48 6.49
C LEU A 56 -5.49 -10.73 7.25
N ARG A 57 -6.28 -11.11 8.25
CA ARG A 57 -6.04 -12.35 8.98
C ARG A 57 -6.37 -13.52 8.07
N TRP A 58 -5.64 -14.61 8.24
CA TRP A 58 -5.91 -15.84 7.51
C TRP A 58 -7.33 -16.38 7.75
N SER A 59 -7.88 -16.18 8.95
CA SER A 59 -9.28 -16.51 9.26
C SER A 59 -10.27 -15.78 8.37
N ASP A 60 -10.00 -14.50 8.11
CA ASP A 60 -10.91 -13.61 7.40
C ASP A 60 -10.84 -13.91 5.91
N TRP A 61 -9.63 -14.16 5.38
CA TRP A 61 -9.44 -14.66 4.02
C TRP A 61 -10.18 -15.98 3.78
N LEU A 62 -10.09 -16.95 4.70
CA LEU A 62 -10.77 -18.24 4.53
C LEU A 62 -12.29 -18.16 4.68
N ALA A 63 -12.82 -17.17 5.40
CA ALA A 63 -14.26 -16.95 5.47
C ALA A 63 -14.83 -16.59 4.10
N GLU A 64 -14.07 -15.86 3.28
CA GLU A 64 -14.45 -15.45 1.93
C GLU A 64 -14.03 -16.45 0.84
N TYR A 65 -12.83 -17.04 0.98
CA TYR A 65 -12.23 -17.96 0.01
C TYR A 65 -11.93 -19.33 0.65
N PRO A 66 -12.96 -20.12 1.00
CA PRO A 66 -12.81 -21.34 1.80
C PRO A 66 -11.99 -22.45 1.12
N GLU A 67 -11.89 -22.43 -0.21
CA GLU A 67 -11.12 -23.40 -1.00
C GLU A 67 -9.64 -23.01 -1.18
N SER A 68 -9.20 -21.92 -0.54
CA SER A 68 -7.82 -21.44 -0.65
C SER A 68 -6.83 -22.43 -0.05
N THR A 69 -5.78 -22.73 -0.81
CA THR A 69 -4.70 -23.61 -0.37
C THR A 69 -3.46 -22.80 0.00
N VAL A 70 -2.81 -23.15 1.11
CA VAL A 70 -1.46 -22.70 1.45
C VAL A 70 -0.49 -23.86 1.31
N LEU A 71 0.78 -23.57 1.02
CA LEU A 71 1.82 -24.59 1.03
C LEU A 71 1.91 -25.20 2.44
N ASP A 72 1.89 -26.53 2.52
CA ASP A 72 1.93 -27.25 3.80
C ASP A 72 3.23 -26.97 4.57
N TRP A 73 3.14 -27.02 5.89
CA TRP A 73 4.25 -26.75 6.78
C TRP A 73 5.13 -28.00 6.95
N TYR A 74 6.39 -27.90 6.56
CA TYR A 74 7.37 -28.98 6.67
C TYR A 74 8.28 -28.76 7.90
N PRO A 75 8.20 -29.60 8.96
CA PRO A 75 8.93 -29.40 10.21
C PRO A 75 10.46 -29.28 10.05
N GLU A 76 11.03 -29.93 9.04
CA GLU A 76 12.47 -29.87 8.73
C GLU A 76 12.96 -28.48 8.30
N PHE A 77 12.05 -27.58 7.88
CA PHE A 77 12.39 -26.21 7.51
C PHE A 77 12.12 -25.19 8.61
N VAL A 78 11.52 -25.57 9.76
CA VAL A 78 11.21 -24.64 10.88
C VAL A 78 12.42 -23.79 11.27
N GLY A 79 13.59 -24.41 11.36
CA GLY A 79 14.83 -23.70 11.72
C GLY A 79 15.27 -22.62 10.72
N ARG A 80 14.75 -22.65 9.49
CA ARG A 80 14.99 -21.62 8.46
C ARG A 80 14.05 -20.41 8.59
N TYR A 81 12.91 -20.58 9.25
CA TYR A 81 11.88 -19.55 9.44
C TYR A 81 11.83 -18.99 10.88
N GLY A 82 12.81 -19.34 11.73
CA GLY A 82 12.80 -19.08 13.17
C GLY A 82 12.98 -17.61 13.61
N ARG A 83 12.65 -16.64 12.78
CA ARG A 83 12.58 -15.23 13.17
C ARG A 83 11.14 -14.74 13.00
N THR A 84 10.48 -14.48 14.13
CA THR A 84 9.29 -13.64 14.14
C THR A 84 9.72 -12.24 13.66
N VAL A 85 9.08 -11.77 12.61
CA VAL A 85 9.18 -10.38 12.15
C VAL A 85 7.86 -9.73 12.48
N GLU A 86 7.91 -8.63 13.22
CA GLU A 86 6.74 -7.83 13.57
C GLU A 86 6.81 -6.55 12.72
N PRO A 87 5.82 -6.26 11.88
CA PRO A 87 5.74 -4.99 11.15
C PRO A 87 5.84 -3.82 12.12
N GLY A 88 6.62 -2.81 11.77
CA GLY A 88 6.91 -1.69 12.66
C GLY A 88 7.83 -2.05 13.82
N GLY A 89 8.45 -3.23 13.80
CA GLY A 89 9.36 -3.73 14.82
C GLY A 89 10.83 -3.58 14.44
N GLY A 90 11.58 -2.84 15.26
CA GLY A 90 13.03 -2.73 15.14
C GLY A 90 13.51 -1.78 14.05
N ALA A 91 14.78 -1.35 14.16
CA ALA A 91 15.36 -0.39 13.23
C ALA A 91 15.85 -1.06 11.93
N LEU A 92 15.83 -0.31 10.82
CA LEU A 92 16.46 -0.70 9.57
C LEU A 92 17.98 -0.87 9.78
N ARG A 93 18.57 -1.96 9.25
CA ARG A 93 19.98 -2.31 9.50
C ARG A 93 20.71 -2.83 8.27
N GLY A 94 22.03 -2.79 8.36
CA GLY A 94 22.93 -3.44 7.40
C GLY A 94 22.78 -2.87 5.99
N GLN A 95 22.77 -3.75 5.00
CA GLN A 95 22.70 -3.38 3.59
C GLN A 95 21.46 -2.55 3.21
N PHE A 96 20.34 -2.72 3.92
CA PHE A 96 19.14 -1.90 3.69
C PHE A 96 19.37 -0.46 4.13
N ALA A 97 19.78 -0.25 5.38
CA ALA A 97 20.09 1.09 5.91
C ALA A 97 21.19 1.79 5.11
N ASN A 98 22.24 1.06 4.70
CA ASN A 98 23.35 1.62 3.92
C ASN A 98 22.95 2.02 2.49
N SER A 99 21.80 1.57 1.99
CA SER A 99 21.32 1.85 0.63
C SER A 99 20.29 2.98 0.56
N LEU A 100 19.85 3.52 1.70
CA LEU A 100 18.89 4.63 1.74
C LEU A 100 19.49 5.87 1.07
N LEU A 101 18.73 6.44 0.15
CA LEU A 101 19.12 7.67 -0.55
C LEU A 101 18.62 8.92 0.18
N ASN A 102 17.48 8.81 0.84
CA ASN A 102 16.88 9.86 1.65
C ASN A 102 16.45 9.30 3.01
N THR A 103 16.49 10.16 4.03
CA THR A 103 16.01 9.85 5.39
C THR A 103 15.17 11.00 5.87
N ASP A 104 14.18 10.70 6.70
CA ASP A 104 13.29 11.69 7.27
C ASP A 104 13.07 11.39 8.76
N ASP A 105 13.37 12.36 9.61
CA ASP A 105 13.34 12.24 11.07
C ASP A 105 12.05 12.78 11.71
N ARG A 106 11.04 13.14 10.91
CA ARG A 106 9.71 13.55 11.40
C ARG A 106 8.96 12.43 12.13
N LEU A 107 9.27 11.17 11.82
CA LEU A 107 8.73 9.97 12.47
C LEU A 107 9.86 8.94 12.69
N ASP A 108 9.65 8.01 13.62
CA ASP A 108 10.55 6.86 13.80
C ASP A 108 10.62 6.04 12.51
N GLN A 109 11.80 5.51 12.16
CA GLN A 109 12.04 4.81 10.89
C GLN A 109 11.04 3.68 10.61
N ASN A 110 10.65 2.94 11.64
CA ASN A 110 9.73 1.82 11.61
C ASN A 110 8.30 2.21 11.97
N GLN A 111 7.97 3.50 12.12
CA GLN A 111 6.58 3.93 12.32
C GLN A 111 5.75 3.43 11.15
N LEU A 112 4.66 2.71 11.45
CA LEU A 112 3.75 2.24 10.42
C LEU A 112 2.85 3.39 9.96
N VAL A 113 2.78 3.54 8.64
CA VAL A 113 1.94 4.53 7.97
C VAL A 113 1.17 3.87 6.84
N VAL A 114 -0.02 4.37 6.54
CA VAL A 114 -0.59 4.24 5.20
C VAL A 114 0.07 5.32 4.36
N GLY A 115 0.86 4.93 3.36
CA GLY A 115 1.31 5.86 2.33
C GLY A 115 0.27 5.97 1.24
N ALA A 116 0.01 7.17 0.72
CA ALA A 116 -0.81 7.41 -0.45
C ALA A 116 -0.12 8.39 -1.41
N ALA A 117 -0.08 8.06 -2.70
CA ALA A 117 0.56 8.88 -3.72
C ALA A 117 -0.32 9.04 -4.96
N THR A 118 -0.36 10.26 -5.47
CA THR A 118 -1.03 10.68 -6.70
C THR A 118 0.02 11.32 -7.63
N ASP A 119 -0.39 11.75 -8.82
CA ASP A 119 0.50 12.47 -9.72
C ASP A 119 0.85 13.87 -9.18
N SER A 120 0.02 14.42 -8.29
CA SER A 120 0.15 15.78 -7.74
C SER A 120 0.79 15.82 -6.35
N GLY A 121 0.90 14.69 -5.63
CA GLY A 121 1.49 14.70 -4.29
C GLY A 121 1.52 13.35 -3.60
N SER A 122 1.96 13.37 -2.35
CA SER A 122 2.00 12.19 -1.47
C SER A 122 1.70 12.58 -0.03
N SER A 123 1.02 11.68 0.68
CA SER A 123 0.68 11.83 2.10
C SER A 123 0.93 10.53 2.84
N ALA A 124 1.24 10.65 4.13
CA ALA A 124 1.35 9.54 5.06
C ALA A 124 0.38 9.70 6.23
N TYR A 125 -0.31 8.61 6.57
CA TYR A 125 -1.27 8.53 7.67
C TYR A 125 -0.73 7.56 8.73
N VAL A 126 -0.34 8.08 9.90
CA VAL A 126 0.26 7.27 10.98
C VAL A 126 -0.80 6.35 11.57
N LEU A 127 -0.62 5.03 11.47
CA LEU A 127 -1.66 4.08 11.90
C LEU A 127 -1.99 4.21 13.39
N ASP A 128 -0.99 4.47 14.23
CA ASP A 128 -1.15 4.60 15.68
C ASP A 128 -1.95 5.84 16.11
N ASP A 129 -2.19 6.80 15.20
CA ASP A 129 -3.02 7.97 15.46
C ASP A 129 -4.53 7.64 15.40
N PHE A 130 -4.90 6.41 15.00
CA PHE A 130 -6.28 5.97 14.80
C PHE A 130 -6.63 4.70 15.59
N ASN A 131 -7.93 4.36 15.66
CA ASN A 131 -8.39 3.15 16.34
C ASN A 131 -9.65 2.58 15.69
N GLY A 132 -9.61 1.29 15.34
CA GLY A 132 -10.67 0.60 14.61
C GLY A 132 -10.84 1.12 13.18
N LEU A 133 -11.91 0.68 12.51
CA LEU A 133 -12.27 1.14 11.17
C LEU A 133 -12.44 2.66 11.15
N THR A 134 -11.60 3.32 10.35
CA THR A 134 -11.54 4.77 10.22
C THR A 134 -11.60 5.15 8.75
N VAL A 135 -12.34 6.21 8.46
CA VAL A 135 -12.45 6.83 7.14
C VAL A 135 -12.00 8.28 7.24
N LEU A 136 -11.08 8.68 6.37
CA LEU A 136 -10.58 10.05 6.27
C LEU A 136 -10.88 10.58 4.86
N ASN A 137 -11.69 11.63 4.76
CA ASN A 137 -11.78 12.41 3.52
C ASN A 137 -10.67 13.45 3.55
N ASP A 138 -9.76 13.37 2.58
CA ASP A 138 -8.54 14.19 2.53
C ASP A 138 -8.21 14.57 1.09
N SER A 139 -7.11 15.29 0.88
CA SER A 139 -6.52 15.52 -0.43
C SER A 139 -5.06 15.12 -0.43
N VAL A 140 -4.66 14.33 -1.44
CA VAL A 140 -3.26 13.98 -1.68
C VAL A 140 -2.78 14.79 -2.87
N GLY A 141 -2.00 15.82 -2.60
CA GLY A 141 -1.76 16.89 -3.58
C GLY A 141 -3.06 17.64 -3.86
N ASP A 142 -3.45 17.69 -5.14
CA ASP A 142 -4.67 18.36 -5.61
C ASP A 142 -5.85 17.39 -5.81
N GLU A 143 -5.67 16.10 -5.49
CA GLU A 143 -6.66 15.05 -5.75
C GLU A 143 -7.43 14.69 -4.47
N PRO A 144 -8.78 14.76 -4.48
CA PRO A 144 -9.60 14.36 -3.34
C PRO A 144 -9.58 12.83 -3.19
N VAL A 145 -9.23 12.36 -2.01
CA VAL A 145 -9.14 10.95 -1.69
C VAL A 145 -9.97 10.60 -0.46
N VAL A 146 -10.40 9.34 -0.42
CA VAL A 146 -10.89 8.70 0.80
C VAL A 146 -9.89 7.65 1.23
N VAL A 147 -9.40 7.76 2.47
CA VAL A 147 -8.51 6.77 3.09
C VAL A 147 -9.33 5.93 4.04
N ILE A 148 -9.33 4.62 3.83
CA ILE A 148 -9.98 3.63 4.69
C ILE A 148 -8.89 2.83 5.37
N LEU A 149 -8.86 2.83 6.70
CA LEU A 149 -7.83 2.14 7.48
C LEU A 149 -8.39 1.47 8.73
N ASP A 150 -7.71 0.42 9.17
CA ASP A 150 -7.93 -0.23 10.47
C ASP A 150 -6.59 -0.69 11.06
N PRO A 151 -6.07 0.02 12.07
CA PRO A 151 -4.78 -0.32 12.69
C PRO A 151 -4.77 -1.71 13.33
N SER A 152 -5.92 -2.22 13.79
CA SER A 152 -6.01 -3.53 14.45
C SER A 152 -5.85 -4.72 13.49
N GLU A 153 -5.91 -4.44 12.19
CA GLU A 153 -5.74 -5.40 11.10
C GLU A 153 -4.52 -5.09 10.21
N LEU A 154 -3.74 -4.05 10.54
CA LEU A 154 -2.67 -3.53 9.67
C LEU A 154 -3.18 -3.22 8.26
N PHE A 155 -4.42 -2.73 8.18
CA PHE A 155 -5.11 -2.42 6.94
C PHE A 155 -5.10 -0.91 6.68
N GLY A 156 -4.91 -0.53 5.42
CA GLY A 156 -5.02 0.86 4.98
C GLY A 156 -4.87 0.98 3.48
N LEU A 157 -5.87 1.58 2.82
CA LEU A 157 -5.87 1.91 1.40
C LEU A 157 -6.52 3.27 1.17
N ALA A 158 -6.10 3.93 0.11
CA ALA A 158 -6.66 5.18 -0.38
C ALA A 158 -7.30 4.98 -1.75
N TYR A 159 -8.40 5.68 -1.98
CA TYR A 159 -9.14 5.68 -3.23
C TYR A 159 -9.46 7.11 -3.64
N SER A 160 -9.71 7.34 -4.92
CA SER A 160 -10.34 8.58 -5.36
C SER A 160 -11.69 8.72 -4.67
N ALA A 161 -11.94 9.87 -4.06
CA ALA A 161 -13.25 10.20 -3.52
C ALA A 161 -14.24 10.63 -4.62
N THR A 162 -13.83 10.65 -5.89
CA THR A 162 -14.67 11.09 -7.01
C THR A 162 -15.40 9.91 -7.64
N VAL A 163 -16.74 9.95 -7.61
CA VAL A 163 -17.61 8.97 -8.28
C VAL A 163 -18.53 9.72 -9.22
N ASP A 164 -18.61 9.28 -10.49
CA ASP A 164 -19.39 9.94 -11.54
C ASP A 164 -19.15 11.46 -11.66
N GLY A 165 -17.91 11.90 -11.40
CA GLY A 165 -17.50 13.30 -11.47
C GLY A 165 -17.89 14.15 -10.25
N GLN A 166 -18.39 13.55 -9.17
CA GLN A 166 -18.69 14.22 -7.91
C GLN A 166 -17.77 13.71 -6.81
N THR A 167 -17.18 14.63 -6.05
CA THR A 167 -16.47 14.27 -4.82
C THR A 167 -17.49 13.88 -3.76
N ILE A 168 -17.36 12.66 -3.26
CA ILE A 168 -18.20 12.07 -2.22
C ILE A 168 -17.48 12.16 -0.87
N GLU A 169 -18.22 12.53 0.17
CA GLU A 169 -17.76 12.46 1.55
C GLU A 169 -18.16 11.12 2.15
N PHE A 170 -17.20 10.35 2.64
CA PHE A 170 -17.45 9.05 3.27
C PHE A 170 -17.42 9.18 4.79
N SER A 171 -18.08 8.25 5.48
CA SER A 171 -18.08 8.20 6.95
C SER A 171 -18.21 6.76 7.43
N VAL A 172 -17.95 6.54 8.72
CA VAL A 172 -18.18 5.24 9.36
C VAL A 172 -19.45 5.31 10.21
N VAL A 173 -20.37 4.35 10.02
CA VAL A 173 -21.56 4.17 10.86
C VAL A 173 -21.57 2.72 11.36
N GLY A 174 -21.33 2.53 12.66
CA GLY A 174 -21.08 1.18 13.18
C GLY A 174 -19.73 0.67 12.66
N ASP A 175 -19.77 -0.46 11.94
CA ASP A 175 -18.60 -1.07 11.27
C ASP A 175 -18.70 -0.96 9.73
N GLU A 176 -19.55 -0.07 9.23
CA GLU A 176 -19.81 0.11 7.79
C GLU A 176 -19.27 1.46 7.30
N VAL A 177 -18.63 1.46 6.12
CA VAL A 177 -18.31 2.69 5.39
C VAL A 177 -19.53 3.10 4.59
N VAL A 178 -19.99 4.34 4.74
CA VAL A 178 -21.20 4.86 4.10
C VAL A 178 -20.98 6.23 3.48
N ASP A 179 -21.81 6.55 2.50
CA ASP A 179 -21.87 7.89 1.90
C ASP A 179 -23.27 8.54 2.03
N PRO A 180 -23.43 9.85 1.78
CA PRO A 180 -24.70 10.58 1.92
C PRO A 180 -25.87 10.07 1.07
N SER A 181 -25.62 9.34 -0.01
CA SER A 181 -26.67 8.67 -0.80
C SER A 181 -27.29 7.48 -0.06
N GLY A 182 -26.63 6.99 0.99
CA GLY A 182 -26.98 5.77 1.72
C GLY A 182 -26.40 4.50 1.10
N SER A 183 -25.39 4.60 0.23
CA SER A 183 -24.65 3.40 -0.19
C SER A 183 -23.70 2.95 0.91
N VAL A 184 -23.54 1.63 1.00
CA VAL A 184 -22.60 0.98 1.92
C VAL A 184 -21.44 0.44 1.09
N TRP A 185 -20.24 0.68 1.58
CA TRP A 185 -18.98 0.31 0.95
C TRP A 185 -18.22 -0.64 1.86
N ASP A 186 -17.56 -1.63 1.28
CA ASP A 186 -16.56 -2.39 2.00
C ASP A 186 -15.23 -1.62 2.07
N ARG A 187 -14.31 -2.13 2.88
CA ARG A 187 -13.01 -1.48 3.08
C ARG A 187 -12.13 -1.49 1.84
N THR A 188 -12.44 -2.32 0.83
CA THR A 188 -11.72 -2.38 -0.44
C THR A 188 -12.23 -1.38 -1.48
N GLY A 189 -13.15 -0.52 -1.08
CA GLY A 189 -13.73 0.52 -1.93
C GLY A 189 -14.81 -0.01 -2.87
N GLN A 190 -15.36 -1.20 -2.64
CA GLN A 190 -16.52 -1.68 -3.39
C GLN A 190 -17.82 -1.31 -2.69
N ALA A 191 -18.75 -0.70 -3.42
CA ALA A 191 -20.10 -0.48 -2.94
C ALA A 191 -20.88 -1.80 -2.95
N ILE A 192 -21.22 -2.29 -1.76
CA ILE A 192 -21.93 -3.57 -1.56
C ILE A 192 -23.45 -3.40 -1.58
N SER A 193 -23.97 -2.20 -1.31
CA SER A 193 -25.41 -1.91 -1.38
C SER A 193 -25.71 -0.43 -1.58
N GLY A 194 -26.98 -0.11 -1.90
CA GLY A 194 -27.46 1.26 -2.10
C GLY A 194 -27.30 1.79 -3.52
N PRO A 195 -27.46 3.12 -3.73
CA PRO A 195 -27.44 3.73 -5.06
C PRO A 195 -26.19 3.46 -5.91
N PHE A 196 -25.02 3.29 -5.29
CA PHE A 196 -23.76 2.98 -5.97
C PHE A 196 -23.43 1.49 -6.01
N ALA A 197 -24.35 0.57 -5.67
CA ALA A 197 -24.05 -0.85 -5.60
C ALA A 197 -23.33 -1.39 -6.86
N SER A 198 -22.29 -2.20 -6.64
CA SER A 198 -21.34 -2.73 -7.65
C SER A 198 -20.34 -1.73 -8.23
N THR A 199 -20.35 -0.47 -7.80
CA THR A 199 -19.29 0.49 -8.12
C THR A 199 -18.02 0.16 -7.34
N GLN A 200 -16.87 0.25 -8.00
CA GLN A 200 -15.55 0.16 -7.39
C GLN A 200 -14.94 1.56 -7.40
N LEU A 201 -14.47 2.04 -6.25
CA LEU A 201 -13.69 3.27 -6.20
C LEU A 201 -12.35 3.09 -6.92
N ASP A 202 -11.94 4.12 -7.64
CA ASP A 202 -10.65 4.14 -8.33
C ASP A 202 -9.52 4.14 -7.31
N TYR A 203 -8.66 3.13 -7.38
CA TYR A 203 -7.54 2.97 -6.46
C TYR A 203 -6.48 4.07 -6.66
N VAL A 204 -6.05 4.67 -5.56
CA VAL A 204 -4.89 5.56 -5.48
C VAL A 204 -3.72 4.73 -4.96
N THR A 205 -2.52 4.88 -5.55
CA THR A 205 -1.35 4.10 -5.12
C THR A 205 -1.12 4.27 -3.63
N SER A 206 -1.40 3.22 -2.87
CA SER A 206 -1.41 3.28 -1.42
C SER A 206 -1.24 1.90 -0.78
N PHE A 207 -0.56 1.87 0.36
CA PHE A 207 -0.31 0.64 1.10
C PHE A 207 0.25 0.96 2.49
N VAL A 208 0.11 0.01 3.40
CA VAL A 208 0.77 0.07 4.72
C VAL A 208 2.26 -0.23 4.56
N THR A 209 3.11 0.64 5.09
CA THR A 209 4.57 0.51 5.05
C THR A 209 5.21 1.15 6.28
N GLU A 210 6.48 0.82 6.52
CA GLU A 210 7.32 1.51 7.49
C GLU A 210 7.80 2.87 6.92
N TRP A 211 7.88 3.87 7.79
CA TRP A 211 8.16 5.26 7.43
C TRP A 211 9.45 5.43 6.62
N TYR A 212 10.53 4.72 6.94
CA TYR A 212 11.79 4.84 6.19
C TYR A 212 11.57 4.53 4.71
N GLY A 213 10.72 3.55 4.39
CA GLY A 213 10.46 3.13 3.02
C GLY A 213 9.63 4.19 2.31
N TRP A 214 8.57 4.66 2.96
CA TRP A 214 7.71 5.70 2.39
C TRP A 214 8.46 7.00 2.13
N ALA A 215 9.12 7.54 3.15
CA ALA A 215 9.83 8.81 3.06
C ALA A 215 11.04 8.77 2.11
N ALA A 216 11.71 7.61 1.98
CA ALA A 216 12.83 7.48 1.06
C ALA A 216 12.40 7.62 -0.42
N TYR A 217 11.17 7.22 -0.74
CA TYR A 217 10.59 7.31 -2.08
C TYR A 217 9.70 8.54 -2.29
N ASN A 218 9.18 9.13 -1.22
CA ASN A 218 8.32 10.31 -1.23
C ASN A 218 8.86 11.37 -0.25
N PRO A 219 10.01 12.01 -0.54
CA PRO A 219 10.68 12.91 0.43
C PRO A 219 9.85 14.17 0.76
N GLU A 220 8.99 14.60 -0.17
CA GLU A 220 8.10 15.75 0.01
C GLU A 220 6.73 15.35 0.59
N THR A 221 6.56 14.11 1.05
CA THR A 221 5.28 13.62 1.58
C THR A 221 4.80 14.49 2.73
N ALA A 222 3.53 14.84 2.69
CA ALA A 222 2.83 15.39 3.85
C ALA A 222 2.65 14.29 4.90
N ILE A 223 2.50 14.69 6.17
CA ILE A 223 2.06 13.79 7.23
C ILE A 223 0.70 14.32 7.69
N TYR A 224 -0.32 13.49 7.57
CA TYR A 224 -1.68 13.89 7.90
C TYR A 224 -1.78 14.39 9.34
N GLY A 225 -2.45 15.52 9.52
CA GLY A 225 -2.65 16.16 10.83
C GLY A 225 -1.40 16.83 11.43
N ARG A 226 -0.32 17.05 10.66
CA ARG A 226 0.93 17.67 11.15
C ARG A 226 1.46 18.76 10.22
#